data_AF-A0A9W6AQ16-F1
#
_entry.id   AF-A0A9W6AQ16-F1
#
_cell.length_a   1.000
_cell.length_b   1.000
_cell.length_c   1.000
_cell.angle_alpha   90.00
_cell.angle_beta   90.00
_cell.angle_gamma   90.00
#
_symmetry.space_group_name_H-M   'P 1'
#
loop_
_entity.id
_entity.type
_entity.pdbx_description
1 polymer ?
#
loop_
_entity_poly.entity_id
_entity_poly.type
_entity_poly.pdbx_seq_one_letter_code
_entity_poly.pdbx_strand_id
1 'polypeptide(L)'
;MPYTLPVVIVNDTEDALTVIEKTCWYYANGGAWTEDTGHKLTLILGGSGTSGILRIRASSGYTFSVVVGYHNSDFGCDAQVDLPDDDTAAKLHPEHYNGGKLSSEAHPSIERKNSAGRMVKVHLQILLCGIPPVIINHS
;
A
#
# COMPACT_ATOMS: atom_id res chain seq x y z
N MET A 1 -16.34 8.13 10.27
CA MET A 1 -16.79 6.76 9.99
C MET A 1 -15.56 5.94 9.64
N PRO A 2 -15.34 4.76 10.23
CA PRO A 2 -14.18 3.93 9.94
C PRO A 2 -14.26 3.34 8.52
N TYR A 3 -13.10 3.06 7.94
CA TYR A 3 -12.96 2.38 6.65
C TYR A 3 -12.25 1.04 6.84
N THR A 4 -12.72 0.01 6.14
CA THR A 4 -12.08 -1.31 6.12
C THR A 4 -11.62 -1.57 4.69
N LEU A 5 -10.33 -1.82 4.53
CA LEU A 5 -9.68 -2.07 3.24
C LEU A 5 -9.05 -3.45 3.27
N PRO A 6 -9.74 -4.50 2.76
CA PRO A 6 -9.09 -5.75 2.44
C PRO A 6 -8.01 -5.50 1.40
N VAL A 7 -6.84 -6.12 1.57
CA VAL A 7 -5.69 -6.00 0.68
C VAL A 7 -5.22 -7.40 0.30
N VAL A 8 -5.05 -7.62 -1.00
CA VAL A 8 -4.56 -8.87 -1.56
C VAL A 8 -3.32 -8.59 -2.39
N ILE A 9 -2.23 -9.28 -2.09
CA ILE A 9 -1.01 -9.23 -2.91
C ILE A 9 -1.06 -10.43 -3.87
N VAL A 10 -1.05 -10.12 -5.16
CA VAL A 10 -0.97 -11.08 -6.27
C VAL A 10 0.44 -10.99 -6.84
N ASN A 11 1.09 -12.13 -6.97
CA ASN A 11 2.46 -12.21 -7.46
C ASN A 11 2.52 -13.16 -8.65
N ASP A 12 2.75 -12.58 -9.82
CA ASP A 12 2.85 -13.29 -11.10
C ASP A 12 4.33 -13.53 -11.49
N THR A 13 5.24 -13.40 -10.53
CA THR A 13 6.69 -13.66 -10.69
C THR A 13 7.10 -14.96 -9.98
N GLU A 14 8.35 -15.38 -10.21
CA GLU A 14 8.97 -16.50 -9.49
C GLU A 14 9.47 -16.11 -8.07
N ASP A 15 9.43 -14.82 -7.71
CA ASP A 15 9.92 -14.37 -6.42
C ASP A 15 9.00 -14.77 -5.28
N ALA A 16 9.56 -15.09 -4.11
CA ALA A 16 8.80 -15.06 -2.87
C ALA A 16 8.67 -13.60 -2.40
N LEU A 17 7.45 -13.14 -2.11
CA LEU A 17 7.21 -11.82 -1.52
C LEU A 17 7.05 -11.93 -0.01
N THR A 18 7.70 -11.04 0.73
CA THR A 18 7.56 -10.94 2.18
C THR A 18 7.19 -9.52 2.56
N VAL A 19 6.07 -9.34 3.30
CA VAL A 19 5.75 -8.07 3.95
C VAL A 19 6.72 -7.90 5.14
N ILE A 20 7.66 -6.98 5.01
CA ILE A 20 8.72 -6.75 6.00
C ILE A 20 8.45 -5.55 6.91
N GLU A 21 7.48 -4.71 6.58
CA GLU A 21 7.08 -3.58 7.42
C GLU A 21 5.62 -3.19 7.15
N LYS A 22 4.94 -2.73 8.20
CA LYS A 22 3.57 -2.20 8.15
C LYS A 22 3.49 -0.93 8.97
N THR A 23 2.91 0.13 8.43
CA THR A 23 2.66 1.37 9.17
C THR A 23 1.21 1.80 9.04
N CYS A 24 0.74 2.61 9.99
CA CYS A 24 -0.54 3.30 9.96
C CYS A 24 -0.30 4.75 10.36
N TRP A 25 -0.81 5.69 9.58
CA TRP A 25 -0.67 7.10 9.90
C TRP A 25 -1.63 7.47 11.03
N TYR A 26 -1.24 8.39 11.90
CA TYR A 26 -1.97 8.68 13.13
C TYR A 26 -3.22 9.55 12.94
N TYR A 27 -3.38 10.18 11.77
CA TYR A 27 -4.58 10.97 11.48
C TYR A 27 -5.86 10.14 11.55
N ALA A 28 -6.99 10.82 11.72
CA ALA A 28 -8.32 10.22 11.75
C ALA A 28 -8.46 9.03 12.72
N ASN A 29 -7.88 9.17 13.93
CA ASN A 29 -7.81 8.13 14.96
C ASN A 29 -6.99 6.89 14.57
N GLY A 30 -6.05 7.06 13.63
CA GLY A 30 -5.11 6.02 13.24
C GLY A 30 -5.73 4.89 12.43
N GLY A 31 -5.09 3.74 12.53
CA GLY A 31 -5.56 2.49 11.95
C GLY A 31 -4.75 1.31 12.45
N ALA A 32 -5.12 0.12 11.99
CA ALA A 32 -4.41 -1.11 12.28
C ALA A 32 -4.44 -2.05 11.07
N TRP A 33 -3.31 -2.72 10.84
CA TRP A 33 -3.23 -3.86 9.93
C TRP A 33 -3.51 -5.15 10.68
N THR A 34 -4.25 -6.06 10.06
CA THR A 34 -4.34 -7.43 10.55
C THR A 34 -3.04 -8.20 10.30
N GLU A 35 -2.95 -9.39 10.88
CA GLU A 35 -1.94 -10.36 10.53
C GLU A 35 -1.98 -10.71 9.04
N ASP A 36 -0.81 -11.07 8.50
CA ASP A 36 -0.70 -11.53 7.12
C ASP A 36 -1.09 -13.01 7.06
N THR A 37 -2.25 -13.31 6.48
CA THR A 37 -2.72 -14.68 6.28
C THR A 37 -2.59 -15.08 4.82
N GLY A 38 -1.35 -15.37 4.40
CA GLY A 38 -1.05 -15.78 3.04
C GLY A 38 -1.33 -14.69 2.01
N HIS A 39 -0.73 -13.52 2.21
CA HIS A 39 -0.85 -12.33 1.34
C HIS A 39 -2.24 -11.71 1.30
N LYS A 40 -3.03 -11.97 2.36
CA LYS A 40 -4.33 -11.37 2.61
C LYS A 40 -4.27 -10.66 3.95
N LEU A 41 -4.45 -9.35 3.90
CA LEU A 41 -4.43 -8.47 5.05
C LEU A 41 -5.63 -7.54 5.01
N THR A 42 -6.01 -6.97 6.14
CA THR A 42 -7.02 -5.91 6.20
C THR A 42 -6.42 -4.69 6.90
N LEU A 43 -6.57 -3.52 6.29
CA LEU A 43 -6.31 -2.23 6.94
C LEU A 43 -7.64 -1.67 7.45
N ILE A 44 -7.72 -1.44 8.76
CA ILE A 44 -8.86 -0.79 9.40
C ILE A 44 -8.43 0.62 9.77
N LEU A 45 -9.10 1.63 9.22
CA LEU A 45 -8.83 3.04 9.46
C LEU A 45 -9.93 3.65 10.33
N GLY A 46 -9.57 4.53 11.27
CA GLY A 46 -10.54 5.23 12.11
C GLY A 46 -11.40 6.25 11.35
N GLY A 47 -10.95 6.71 10.19
CA GLY A 47 -11.68 7.61 9.31
C GLY A 47 -10.96 7.93 8.01
N SER A 48 -11.54 8.86 7.23
CA SER A 48 -10.86 9.44 6.07
C SER A 48 -9.82 10.48 6.52
N GLY A 49 -8.75 10.63 5.75
CA GLY A 49 -7.59 11.48 6.06
C GLY A 49 -6.37 10.71 6.57
N THR A 50 -6.38 9.38 6.52
CA THR A 50 -5.27 8.53 6.95
C THR A 50 -5.02 7.37 5.98
N SER A 51 -3.91 6.65 6.17
CA SER A 51 -3.44 5.59 5.29
C SER A 51 -2.60 4.57 6.05
N GLY A 52 -2.32 3.44 5.41
CA GLY A 52 -1.31 2.48 5.83
C GLY A 52 -0.33 2.21 4.70
N ILE A 53 0.92 1.88 5.06
CA ILE A 53 1.94 1.42 4.12
C ILE A 53 2.28 -0.04 4.40
N LEU A 54 2.43 -0.82 3.32
CA LEU A 54 3.10 -2.11 3.34
C LEU A 54 4.44 -1.95 2.62
N ARG A 55 5.54 -2.36 3.26
CA ARG A 55 6.85 -2.52 2.59
C ARG A 55 7.08 -4.00 2.33
N ILE A 56 7.36 -4.34 1.09
CA ILE A 56 7.43 -5.71 0.59
C ILE A 56 8.81 -5.92 -0.03
N ARG A 57 9.44 -7.04 0.33
CA ARG A 57 10.71 -7.48 -0.25
C ARG A 57 10.51 -8.76 -1.04
N ALA A 58 10.97 -8.76 -2.28
CA ALA A 58 11.07 -9.93 -3.14
C ALA A 58 12.34 -10.73 -2.83
N SER A 59 12.33 -12.05 -3.03
CA SER A 59 13.50 -12.92 -2.83
C SER A 59 14.71 -12.57 -3.70
N SER A 60 14.47 -11.97 -4.87
CA SER A 60 15.49 -11.41 -5.77
C SER A 60 16.20 -10.17 -5.21
N GLY A 61 15.73 -9.62 -4.09
CA GLY A 61 16.33 -8.47 -3.39
C GLY A 61 15.64 -7.13 -3.63
N TYR A 62 14.68 -7.05 -4.57
CA TYR A 62 13.93 -5.82 -4.80
C TYR A 62 12.99 -5.51 -3.63
N THR A 63 12.93 -4.23 -3.26
CA THR A 63 12.02 -3.74 -2.25
C THR A 63 11.13 -2.67 -2.86
N PHE A 64 9.84 -2.73 -2.54
CA PHE A 64 8.86 -1.73 -2.91
C PHE A 64 7.91 -1.47 -1.75
N SER A 65 7.24 -0.32 -1.76
CA SER A 65 6.16 -0.01 -0.84
C SER A 65 4.89 0.34 -1.58
N VAL A 66 3.77 0.07 -0.92
CA VAL A 66 2.44 0.48 -1.34
C VAL A 66 1.79 1.21 -0.20
N VAL A 67 1.28 2.41 -0.47
CA VAL A 67 0.41 3.15 0.43
C VAL A 67 -1.03 3.05 -0.06
N VAL A 68 -1.95 2.85 0.88
CA VAL A 68 -3.39 2.90 0.61
C VAL A 68 -4.13 3.61 1.74
N GLY A 69 -5.13 4.39 1.38
CA GLY A 69 -5.94 5.10 2.35
C GLY A 69 -7.14 5.78 1.72
N TYR A 70 -7.76 6.64 2.52
CA TYR A 70 -8.87 7.49 2.07
C TYR A 70 -8.53 8.94 2.34
N HIS A 71 -8.82 9.81 1.39
CA HIS A 71 -8.73 11.27 1.52
C HIS A 71 -10.02 11.89 1.01
N ASN A 72 -10.68 12.72 1.82
CA ASN A 72 -12.00 13.30 1.51
C ASN A 72 -13.07 12.28 1.09
N SER A 73 -13.05 11.09 1.69
CA SER A 73 -13.90 9.93 1.38
C SER A 73 -13.61 9.18 0.08
N ASP A 74 -12.61 9.63 -0.70
CA ASP A 74 -12.16 8.95 -1.90
C ASP A 74 -10.96 8.05 -1.61
N PHE A 75 -10.93 6.87 -2.26
CA PHE A 75 -9.79 5.96 -2.18
C PHE A 75 -8.58 6.57 -2.89
N GLY A 76 -7.40 6.45 -2.26
CA GLY A 76 -6.13 6.83 -2.85
C GLY A 76 -5.04 5.80 -2.57
N CYS A 77 -4.15 5.62 -3.52
CA CYS A 77 -2.98 4.76 -3.43
C CYS A 77 -1.78 5.36 -4.17
N ASP A 78 -0.60 4.90 -3.79
CA ASP A 78 0.66 5.12 -4.50
C ASP A 78 1.57 3.90 -4.30
N ALA A 79 2.61 3.80 -5.12
CA ALA A 79 3.64 2.80 -4.99
C ALA A 79 5.03 3.41 -5.23
N GLN A 80 6.00 2.99 -4.42
CA GLN A 80 7.41 3.34 -4.60
C GLN A 80 8.20 2.07 -4.86
N VAL A 81 8.91 2.05 -5.97
CA VAL A 81 9.73 0.91 -6.43
C VAL A 81 11.21 1.24 -6.32
N ASP A 82 12.07 0.23 -6.43
CA ASP A 82 13.53 0.37 -6.33
C ASP A 82 13.99 1.04 -5.02
N LEU A 83 13.29 0.72 -3.92
CA LEU A 83 13.60 1.31 -2.62
C LEU A 83 14.94 0.81 -2.09
N PRO A 84 15.85 1.71 -1.69
CA PRO A 84 16.98 1.37 -0.84
C PRO A 84 16.54 0.79 0.51
N ASP A 85 17.42 0.02 1.14
CA ASP A 85 17.13 -0.65 2.41
C ASP A 85 16.81 0.32 3.57
N ASP A 86 17.33 1.55 3.53
CA ASP A 86 17.10 2.59 4.54
C ASP A 86 15.84 3.42 4.29
N ASP A 87 15.19 3.27 3.13
CA ASP A 87 13.87 3.84 2.83
C ASP A 87 12.76 2.95 3.40
N THR A 88 12.71 2.94 4.74
CA THR A 88 11.68 2.25 5.53
C THR A 88 10.30 2.86 5.33
N ALA A 89 9.24 2.08 5.59
CA ALA A 89 7.88 2.61 5.55
C ALA A 89 7.70 3.73 6.59
N ALA A 90 8.33 3.62 7.78
CA ALA A 90 8.30 4.69 8.78
C ALA A 90 8.92 6.02 8.30
N LYS A 91 9.96 5.96 7.44
CA LYS A 91 10.58 7.15 6.82
C LYS A 91 9.74 7.72 5.68
N LEU A 92 9.13 6.84 4.87
CA LEU A 92 8.32 7.24 3.72
C LEU A 92 6.92 7.75 4.10
N HIS A 93 6.30 7.21 5.16
CA HIS A 93 4.90 7.51 5.50
C HIS A 93 4.62 9.01 5.71
N PRO A 94 5.47 9.77 6.45
CA PRO A 94 5.29 11.21 6.59
C PRO A 94 5.30 11.99 5.27
N GLU A 95 5.98 11.50 4.23
CA GLU A 95 6.12 12.21 2.95
C GLU A 95 4.78 12.35 2.20
N HIS A 96 3.79 11.52 2.53
CA HIS A 96 2.43 11.62 1.99
C HIS A 96 1.57 12.70 2.69
N TYR A 97 2.11 13.37 3.70
CA TYR A 97 1.37 14.34 4.52
C TYR A 97 2.13 15.66 4.64
N ASN A 98 1.41 16.71 5.06
CA ASN A 98 1.98 18.00 5.46
C ASN A 98 2.97 18.64 4.46
N GLY A 99 2.71 18.50 3.16
CA GLY A 99 3.55 19.05 2.10
C GLY A 99 4.84 18.26 1.83
N GLY A 100 4.92 17.02 2.33
CA GLY A 100 5.99 16.09 1.98
C GLY A 100 6.01 15.78 0.48
N LYS A 101 7.10 15.17 0.01
CA LYS A 101 7.38 15.00 -1.43
C LYS A 101 6.33 14.15 -2.16
N LEU A 102 5.61 13.29 -1.44
CA LEU A 102 4.61 12.37 -1.97
C LEU A 102 3.17 12.81 -1.61
N SER A 103 3.00 14.01 -1.05
CA SER A 103 1.70 14.50 -0.56
C SER A 103 0.67 14.74 -1.67
N SER A 104 1.12 14.84 -2.92
CA SER A 104 0.27 14.93 -4.13
C SER A 104 0.09 13.61 -4.87
N GLU A 105 0.66 12.50 -4.39
CA GLU A 105 0.71 11.22 -5.13
C GLU A 105 -0.47 10.28 -4.82
N ALA A 106 -1.58 10.78 -4.27
CA ALA A 106 -2.75 9.94 -4.04
C ALA A 106 -3.55 9.72 -5.33
N HIS A 107 -3.46 8.52 -5.90
CA HIS A 107 -4.13 8.14 -7.16
C HIS A 107 -5.24 7.09 -6.94
N PRO A 108 -6.31 7.07 -7.75
CA PRO A 108 -7.34 6.01 -7.66
C PRO A 108 -6.83 4.63 -8.08
N SER A 109 -5.77 4.60 -8.89
CA SER A 109 -4.98 3.43 -9.23
C SER A 109 -3.59 3.88 -9.69
N ILE A 110 -2.60 3.00 -9.58
CA ILE A 110 -1.23 3.31 -9.99
C ILE A 110 -0.54 2.09 -10.58
N GLU A 111 0.42 2.35 -11.45
CA GLU A 111 1.31 1.35 -12.02
C GLU A 111 2.73 1.94 -12.11
N ARG A 112 3.71 1.20 -11.57
CA ARG A 112 5.11 1.61 -11.52
C ARG A 112 5.99 0.47 -12.01
N LYS A 113 6.97 0.79 -12.84
CA LYS A 113 7.97 -0.15 -13.34
C LYS A 113 9.27 0.04 -12.58
N ASN A 114 9.81 -1.03 -12.04
CA ASN A 114 11.10 -1.03 -11.36
C ASN A 114 12.26 -1.13 -12.38
N SER A 115 13.50 -0.94 -11.94
CA SER A 115 14.68 -0.94 -12.82
C SER A 115 14.97 -2.29 -13.47
N ALA A 116 14.48 -3.38 -12.88
CA ALA A 116 14.56 -4.74 -13.41
C ALA A 116 13.43 -5.07 -14.41
N GLY A 117 12.53 -4.11 -14.64
CA GLY A 117 11.43 -4.23 -15.57
C GLY A 117 10.17 -4.91 -15.03
N ARG A 118 10.11 -5.17 -13.72
CA ARG A 118 8.92 -5.66 -13.01
C ARG A 118 7.94 -4.53 -12.75
N MET A 119 6.65 -4.86 -12.76
CA MET A 119 5.57 -3.94 -12.49
C MET A 119 5.06 -4.10 -11.06
N VAL A 120 4.66 -2.99 -10.45
CA VAL A 120 3.82 -2.94 -9.25
C VAL A 120 2.58 -2.14 -9.61
N LYS A 121 1.42 -2.78 -9.56
CA LYS A 121 0.13 -2.17 -9.85
C LYS A 121 -0.78 -2.21 -8.63
N VAL A 122 -1.37 -1.08 -8.28
CA VAL A 122 -2.28 -0.95 -7.14
C VAL A 122 -3.60 -0.36 -7.61
N HIS A 123 -4.71 -1.00 -7.27
CA HIS A 123 -6.04 -0.50 -7.57
C HIS A 123 -7.09 -1.10 -6.65
N LEU A 124 -8.21 -0.39 -6.49
CA LEU A 124 -9.40 -0.95 -5.87
C LEU A 124 -10.14 -1.82 -6.88
N GLN A 125 -10.36 -3.09 -6.57
CA GLN A 125 -11.13 -3.99 -7.43
C GLN A 125 -12.63 -3.76 -7.23
N ILE A 126 -13.32 -3.29 -8.27
CA ILE A 126 -14.77 -3.09 -8.23
C ILE A 126 -15.47 -4.46 -8.12
N LEU A 127 -16.35 -4.58 -7.12
CA LEU A 127 -17.19 -5.75 -6.90
C LEU A 127 -18.67 -5.36 -6.97
N LEU A 128 -19.52 -6.30 -7.41
CA LEU A 128 -20.98 -6.13 -7.43
C LEU A 128 -21.58 -6.13 -6.01
N CYS A 129 -20.90 -6.76 -5.05
CA CYS A 129 -21.29 -6.80 -3.64
C CYS A 129 -20.07 -7.04 -2.74
N GLY A 130 -20.21 -6.76 -1.45
CA GLY A 130 -19.12 -6.86 -0.47
C GLY A 130 -18.20 -5.64 -0.44
N ILE A 131 -17.12 -5.72 0.33
CA ILE A 131 -16.12 -4.66 0.44
C ILE A 131 -15.08 -4.88 -0.68
N PRO A 132 -14.92 -3.93 -1.62
CA PRO A 132 -13.87 -3.97 -2.64
C PRO A 132 -12.47 -4.14 -2.04
N PRO A 133 -11.70 -5.18 -2.42
CA PRO A 133 -10.31 -5.29 -1.98
C PRO A 133 -9.42 -4.35 -2.80
N VAL A 134 -8.35 -3.89 -2.19
CA VAL A 134 -7.19 -3.37 -2.91
C VAL A 134 -6.40 -4.56 -3.44
N ILE A 135 -6.09 -4.53 -4.73
CA ILE A 135 -5.20 -5.50 -5.35
C ILE A 135 -3.85 -4.84 -5.58
N ILE A 136 -2.80 -5.46 -5.02
CA ILE A 136 -1.40 -5.17 -5.30
C ILE A 136 -0.89 -6.28 -6.20
N ASN A 137 -0.70 -6.02 -7.48
CA ASN A 137 -0.14 -6.99 -8.42
C ASN A 137 1.36 -6.71 -8.65
N HIS A 138 2.18 -7.75 -8.53
CA HIS A 138 3.59 -7.74 -8.88
C HIS A 138 3.87 -8.73 -10.01
N SER A 139 4.47 -8.28 -11.13
CA SER A 139 4.67 -9.08 -12.35
C SER A 139 5.97 -8.74 -13.08
#